data_AF-A0A3Q9DPE5-F1
#
_entry.id   AF-A0A3Q9DPE5-F1
#
_cell.length_a   1.000
_cell.length_b   1.000
_cell.length_c   1.000
_cell.angle_alpha   90.00
_cell.angle_beta   90.00
_cell.angle_gamma   90.00
#
_symmetry.space_group_name_H-M   'P 1'
#
loop_
_entity.id
_entity.type
_entity.pdbx_description
1 polymer ?
#
loop_
_entity_poly.entity_id
_entity_poly.type
_entity_poly.pdbx_seq_one_letter_code
_entity_poly.pdbx_strand_id
1 'polypeptide(L)'
;DWVFTRADKEKKEGKLQFESTPYDVAIIGDYNIGGDAWASRILLEELGLAAARVVAQWSGDGTINEMLMTPNVKMNLIHCYRSMNYISRHMEEAYGIGGGPWLEYNFDDDFGPTKIAESLREIASKFDSKIQENAEKIIAKYQPTMDAIVNKYRPRLEGKTVAMMVGGLRPRHVVPAFQDLGMKMVGTGYEFAHNDDYKRTTHYIENGTIVYDDVTAYEFEEFVKALKDDDPDLIASGVKEKYVFQKMGLPFRQMHSWDYSEPSDRSYKPIESTFFIIISCRRKKSLFLA
;
A
#
# COMPACT_ATOMS: atom_id res chain seq x y z
N ASP A 1 21.15 -9.12 -8.63
CA ASP A 1 20.90 -9.63 -10.00
C ASP A 1 21.18 -11.13 -10.17
N TRP A 2 21.95 -11.79 -9.29
CA TRP A 2 22.29 -13.22 -9.40
C TRP A 2 21.11 -14.17 -9.65
N VAL A 3 19.91 -13.84 -9.13
CA VAL A 3 18.67 -14.61 -9.38
C VAL A 3 18.35 -14.65 -10.87
N PHE A 4 18.49 -13.55 -11.59
CA PHE A 4 18.20 -13.48 -13.02
C PHE A 4 19.26 -14.19 -13.87
N THR A 5 20.54 -14.08 -13.50
CA THR A 5 21.60 -14.91 -14.10
C THR A 5 21.31 -16.41 -13.94
N ARG A 6 20.80 -16.80 -12.77
CA ARG A 6 20.38 -18.18 -12.50
C ARG A 6 19.13 -18.57 -13.31
N ALA A 7 18.13 -17.70 -13.39
CA ALA A 7 16.93 -17.92 -14.20
C ALA A 7 17.29 -18.14 -15.67
N ASP A 8 18.17 -17.32 -16.23
CA ASP A 8 18.64 -17.44 -17.62
C ASP A 8 19.38 -18.76 -17.86
N LYS A 9 20.21 -19.18 -16.89
CA LYS A 9 20.91 -20.46 -16.96
C LYS A 9 19.94 -21.63 -16.91
N GLU A 10 19.01 -21.65 -15.95
CA GLU A 10 18.03 -22.74 -15.79
C GLU A 10 17.07 -22.81 -16.98
N LYS A 11 16.72 -21.66 -17.59
CA LYS A 11 15.94 -21.57 -18.83
C LYS A 11 16.71 -22.16 -20.01
N LYS A 12 17.99 -21.83 -20.18
CA LYS A 12 18.87 -22.41 -21.23
C LYS A 12 19.07 -23.92 -21.06
N GLU A 13 19.16 -24.39 -19.83
CA GLU A 13 19.32 -25.81 -19.50
C GLU A 13 18.00 -26.60 -19.55
N GLY A 14 16.86 -25.95 -19.85
CA GLY A 14 15.55 -26.59 -19.88
C GLY A 14 15.02 -27.05 -18.51
N LYS A 15 15.63 -26.56 -17.43
CA LYS A 15 15.27 -26.89 -16.04
C LYS A 15 14.14 -26.00 -15.51
N LEU A 16 14.00 -24.79 -16.07
CA LEU A 16 12.92 -23.88 -15.75
C LEU A 16 11.73 -24.13 -16.68
N GLN A 17 10.78 -24.96 -16.24
CA GLN A 17 9.53 -25.19 -16.98
C GLN A 17 8.50 -24.14 -16.58
N PHE A 18 8.09 -23.31 -17.54
CA PHE A 18 7.09 -22.27 -17.33
C PHE A 18 6.13 -22.23 -18.51
N GLU A 19 4.87 -22.63 -18.29
CA GLU A 19 3.80 -22.45 -19.25
C GLU A 19 3.25 -21.04 -19.09
N SER A 20 3.56 -20.15 -20.03
CA SER A 20 3.19 -18.73 -19.94
C SER A 20 1.78 -18.45 -20.48
N THR A 21 1.12 -17.47 -19.88
CA THR A 21 -0.14 -16.90 -20.35
C THR A 21 0.02 -15.42 -20.73
N PRO A 22 -0.91 -14.85 -21.52
CA PRO A 22 -0.94 -13.40 -21.82
C PRO A 22 -1.20 -12.51 -20.60
N TYR A 23 -1.57 -13.07 -19.46
CA TYR A 23 -2.00 -12.33 -18.27
C TYR A 23 -1.09 -12.61 -17.06
N ASP A 24 0.10 -13.19 -17.27
CA ASP A 24 1.06 -13.41 -16.20
C ASP A 24 1.56 -12.07 -15.66
N VAL A 25 1.43 -11.84 -14.35
CA VAL A 25 1.91 -10.64 -13.67
C VAL A 25 2.78 -10.99 -12.45
N ALA A 26 3.59 -10.03 -12.00
CA ALA A 26 4.29 -10.10 -10.72
C ALA A 26 3.97 -8.89 -9.85
N ILE A 27 3.74 -9.13 -8.56
CA ILE A 27 3.65 -8.08 -7.54
C ILE A 27 5.07 -7.75 -7.11
N ILE A 28 5.47 -6.49 -7.28
CA ILE A 28 6.82 -6.01 -7.03
C ILE A 28 6.80 -4.98 -5.90
N GLY A 29 7.55 -5.22 -4.83
CA GLY A 29 7.66 -4.28 -3.71
C GLY A 29 6.49 -4.35 -2.73
N ASP A 30 5.86 -5.51 -2.57
CA ASP A 30 4.93 -5.79 -1.47
C ASP A 30 5.58 -6.82 -0.53
N TYR A 31 5.60 -6.49 0.76
CA TYR A 31 6.28 -7.25 1.79
C TYR A 31 5.35 -8.12 2.62
N ASN A 32 4.06 -8.18 2.26
CA ASN A 32 3.03 -8.97 2.92
C ASN A 32 2.99 -8.70 4.43
N ILE A 33 3.11 -7.43 4.82
CA ILE A 33 3.01 -7.04 6.21
C ILE A 33 1.59 -7.38 6.66
N GLY A 34 1.45 -8.26 7.64
CA GLY A 34 0.15 -8.73 8.15
C GLY A 34 -0.83 -9.31 7.14
N GLY A 35 -0.40 -9.58 5.90
CA GLY A 35 -1.22 -10.18 4.84
C GLY A 35 -1.54 -9.27 3.66
N ASP A 36 -0.96 -8.06 3.57
CA ASP A 36 -1.15 -7.10 2.46
C ASP A 36 -1.10 -7.79 1.07
N ALA A 37 0.05 -8.39 0.73
CA ALA A 37 0.25 -9.05 -0.56
C ALA A 37 -0.78 -10.13 -0.88
N TRP A 38 -1.29 -10.85 0.13
CA TRP A 38 -2.34 -11.85 -0.07
C TRP A 38 -3.69 -11.20 -0.42
N ALA A 39 -4.02 -10.04 0.15
CA ALA A 39 -5.21 -9.26 -0.18
C ALA A 39 -5.14 -8.76 -1.61
N SER A 40 -4.02 -8.10 -1.94
CA SER A 40 -3.67 -7.67 -3.30
C SER A 40 -3.81 -8.82 -4.30
N ARG A 41 -3.21 -9.98 -3.99
CA ARG A 41 -3.22 -11.16 -4.86
C ARG A 41 -4.62 -11.63 -5.19
N ILE A 42 -5.50 -11.70 -4.20
CA ILE A 42 -6.88 -12.18 -4.41
C ILE A 42 -7.61 -11.27 -5.40
N LEU A 43 -7.44 -9.95 -5.28
CA LEU A 43 -8.05 -9.00 -6.23
C LEU A 43 -7.49 -9.17 -7.65
N LEU A 44 -6.18 -9.33 -7.80
CA LEU A 44 -5.54 -9.54 -9.10
C LEU A 44 -5.94 -10.87 -9.75
N GLU A 45 -6.04 -11.96 -8.98
CA GLU A 45 -6.46 -13.26 -9.49
C GLU A 45 -7.96 -13.28 -9.82
N GLU A 46 -8.80 -12.58 -9.05
CA GLU A 46 -10.22 -12.39 -9.36
C GLU A 46 -10.43 -11.57 -10.64
N LEU A 47 -9.60 -10.54 -10.90
CA LEU A 47 -9.61 -9.74 -12.14
C LEU A 47 -9.46 -10.63 -13.37
N GLY A 48 -8.73 -11.72 -13.20
CA GLY A 48 -8.54 -12.76 -14.19
C GLY A 48 -9.57 -13.88 -14.22
N LEU A 49 -10.36 -14.13 -13.16
CA LEU A 49 -11.09 -15.40 -12.98
C LEU A 49 -10.20 -16.62 -13.37
N ALA A 50 -8.94 -16.65 -12.87
CA ALA A 50 -7.83 -17.56 -13.23
C ALA A 50 -6.98 -17.21 -14.48
N ALA A 51 -7.23 -16.10 -15.17
CA ALA A 51 -6.43 -15.64 -16.30
C ALA A 51 -5.22 -14.81 -15.84
N ALA A 52 -5.44 -13.69 -15.15
CA ALA A 52 -4.38 -12.92 -14.49
C ALA A 52 -3.75 -13.76 -13.39
N ARG A 53 -2.55 -14.27 -13.67
CA ARG A 53 -1.84 -15.20 -12.79
C ARG A 53 -0.72 -14.43 -12.12
N VAL A 54 -0.80 -14.29 -10.80
CA VAL A 54 0.30 -13.76 -10.00
C VAL A 54 1.38 -14.83 -9.92
N VAL A 55 2.40 -14.69 -10.77
CA VAL A 55 3.52 -15.63 -10.89
C VAL A 55 4.52 -15.44 -9.76
N ALA A 56 4.64 -14.22 -9.23
CA ALA A 56 5.58 -13.91 -8.17
C ALA A 56 5.12 -12.74 -7.30
N GLN A 57 5.58 -12.75 -6.05
CA GLN A 57 5.47 -11.65 -5.10
C GLN A 57 6.85 -11.32 -4.54
N TRP A 58 7.27 -10.06 -4.68
CA TRP A 58 8.59 -9.58 -4.27
C TRP A 58 8.44 -8.64 -3.06
N SER A 59 8.74 -9.06 -1.84
CA SER A 59 9.15 -10.41 -1.43
C SER A 59 8.36 -10.97 -0.25
N GLY A 60 7.22 -10.35 0.08
CA GLY A 60 6.30 -10.89 1.07
C GLY A 60 5.79 -12.26 0.63
N ASP A 61 5.98 -13.29 1.46
CA ASP A 61 5.67 -14.70 1.17
C ASP A 61 6.33 -15.26 -0.12
N GLY A 62 7.29 -14.54 -0.70
CA GLY A 62 7.91 -14.91 -1.97
C GLY A 62 8.91 -16.06 -1.85
N THR A 63 8.90 -16.98 -2.81
CA THR A 63 9.89 -18.05 -2.94
C THR A 63 10.94 -17.73 -4.00
N ILE A 64 12.13 -18.34 -3.88
CA ILE A 64 13.18 -18.23 -4.90
C ILE A 64 12.66 -18.70 -6.27
N ASN A 65 11.83 -19.73 -6.30
CA ASN A 65 11.28 -20.26 -7.56
C ASN A 65 10.43 -19.22 -8.27
N GLU A 66 9.57 -18.50 -7.56
CA GLU A 66 8.77 -17.41 -8.14
C GLU A 66 9.65 -16.28 -8.68
N MET A 67 10.70 -15.90 -7.93
CA MET A 67 11.65 -14.88 -8.39
C MET A 67 12.38 -15.31 -9.67
N LEU A 68 12.73 -16.60 -9.80
CA LEU A 68 13.31 -17.18 -11.02
C LEU A 68 12.32 -17.18 -12.19
N MET A 69 11.02 -17.30 -11.93
CA MET A 69 9.97 -17.27 -12.95
C MET A 69 9.61 -15.85 -13.41
N THR A 70 9.89 -14.85 -12.58
CA THR A 70 9.50 -13.45 -12.80
C THR A 70 9.91 -12.89 -14.17
N PRO A 71 11.12 -13.18 -14.72
CA PRO A 71 11.50 -12.72 -16.05
C PRO A 71 10.56 -13.15 -17.21
N ASN A 72 9.64 -14.08 -16.97
CA ASN A 72 8.70 -14.60 -17.97
C ASN A 72 7.31 -13.94 -17.90
N VAL A 73 7.04 -13.08 -16.93
CA VAL A 73 5.74 -12.39 -16.80
C VAL A 73 5.53 -11.38 -17.93
N LYS A 74 4.29 -10.96 -18.11
CA LYS A 74 3.90 -9.93 -19.10
C LYS A 74 3.94 -8.54 -18.51
N MET A 75 3.78 -8.40 -17.21
CA MET A 75 3.72 -7.10 -16.55
C MET A 75 4.21 -7.17 -15.10
N ASN A 76 5.02 -6.20 -14.71
CA ASN A 76 5.40 -5.97 -13.32
C ASN A 76 4.48 -4.89 -12.73
N LEU A 77 3.79 -5.23 -11.65
CA LEU A 77 2.96 -4.33 -10.87
C LEU A 77 3.77 -3.89 -9.67
N ILE A 78 4.27 -2.65 -9.65
CA ILE A 78 5.09 -2.15 -8.56
C ILE A 78 4.23 -1.41 -7.53
N HIS A 79 4.26 -1.90 -6.31
CA HIS A 79 3.63 -1.27 -5.16
C HIS A 79 4.62 -0.30 -4.51
N CYS A 80 5.63 -0.80 -3.79
CA CYS A 80 6.70 0.03 -3.25
C CYS A 80 7.70 0.46 -4.32
N TYR A 81 7.40 1.60 -4.95
CA TYR A 81 8.31 2.25 -5.89
C TYR A 81 9.71 2.45 -5.30
N ARG A 82 9.81 3.01 -4.08
CA ARG A 82 11.10 3.38 -3.49
C ARG A 82 12.04 2.19 -3.39
N SER A 83 11.57 1.02 -2.98
CA SER A 83 12.44 -0.12 -2.69
C SER A 83 12.70 -1.05 -3.87
N MET A 84 11.88 -1.02 -4.93
CA MET A 84 11.99 -1.98 -6.02
C MET A 84 11.97 -1.37 -7.42
N ASN A 85 11.97 -0.03 -7.57
CA ASN A 85 12.05 0.59 -8.91
C ASN A 85 13.31 0.14 -9.69
N TYR A 86 14.42 -0.14 -8.99
CA TYR A 86 15.67 -0.54 -9.60
C TYR A 86 15.53 -1.86 -10.37
N ILE A 87 14.90 -2.85 -9.74
CA ILE A 87 14.72 -4.17 -10.34
C ILE A 87 13.66 -4.15 -11.43
N SER A 88 12.61 -3.34 -11.27
CA SER A 88 11.61 -3.12 -12.31
C SER A 88 12.20 -2.51 -13.57
N ARG A 89 13.05 -1.47 -13.43
CA ARG A 89 13.79 -0.87 -14.55
C ARG A 89 14.75 -1.86 -15.20
N HIS A 90 15.50 -2.61 -14.40
CA HIS A 90 16.39 -3.64 -14.93
C HIS A 90 15.63 -4.72 -15.72
N MET A 91 14.47 -5.17 -15.23
CA MET A 91 13.65 -6.16 -15.93
C MET A 91 13.07 -5.63 -17.25
N GLU A 92 12.68 -4.35 -17.27
CA GLU A 92 12.26 -3.67 -18.49
C GLU A 92 13.40 -3.63 -19.53
N GLU A 93 14.60 -3.23 -19.12
CA GLU A 93 15.78 -3.12 -19.99
C GLU A 93 16.31 -4.49 -20.48
N ALA A 94 16.40 -5.48 -19.58
CA ALA A 94 17.05 -6.76 -19.87
C ALA A 94 16.12 -7.79 -20.53
N TYR A 95 14.83 -7.78 -20.17
CA TYR A 95 13.87 -8.81 -20.59
C TYR A 95 12.72 -8.26 -21.43
N GLY A 96 12.60 -6.93 -21.57
CA GLY A 96 11.50 -6.32 -22.31
C GLY A 96 10.12 -6.61 -21.70
N ILE A 97 10.07 -6.99 -20.42
CA ILE A 97 8.82 -7.29 -19.71
C ILE A 97 7.95 -6.03 -19.76
N GLY A 98 6.81 -6.13 -20.47
CA GLY A 98 5.77 -5.12 -20.51
C GLY A 98 5.55 -4.38 -21.82
N GLY A 99 6.43 -4.44 -22.84
CA GLY A 99 6.24 -3.63 -24.07
C GLY A 99 5.93 -2.13 -23.80
N GLY A 100 6.29 -1.65 -22.60
CA GLY A 100 5.71 -0.53 -21.87
C GLY A 100 5.94 -0.73 -20.36
N PRO A 101 6.03 0.35 -19.57
CA PRO A 101 6.66 0.33 -18.25
C PRO A 101 5.92 -0.56 -17.26
N TRP A 102 6.66 -1.10 -16.29
CA TRP A 102 6.11 -1.51 -15.00
C TRP A 102 5.10 -0.45 -14.51
N LEU A 103 4.00 -0.88 -13.92
CA LEU A 103 2.94 0.03 -13.49
C LEU A 103 3.01 0.23 -11.98
N GLU A 104 3.20 1.48 -11.55
CA GLU A 104 2.96 1.84 -10.16
C GLU A 104 1.47 1.74 -9.89
N TYR A 105 1.09 0.92 -8.91
CA TYR A 105 -0.29 0.80 -8.45
C TYR A 105 -0.35 1.09 -6.96
N ASN A 106 -1.55 1.45 -6.50
CA ASN A 106 -1.80 1.67 -5.09
C ASN A 106 -2.97 0.79 -4.68
N PHE A 107 -2.63 -0.44 -4.30
CA PHE A 107 -3.40 -1.16 -3.32
C PHE A 107 -2.61 -1.17 -2.02
N ASP A 108 -2.33 -0.01 -1.40
CA ASP A 108 -2.18 -0.06 0.06
C ASP A 108 -3.55 -0.57 0.56
N ASP A 109 -3.64 -1.90 0.62
CA ASP A 109 -4.82 -2.78 0.65
C ASP A 109 -5.71 -2.56 1.88
N ASP A 110 -5.26 -1.64 2.72
CA ASP A 110 -5.77 -1.32 4.03
C ASP A 110 -6.53 0.00 4.11
N PHE A 111 -6.60 0.76 3.01
CA PHE A 111 -6.79 2.19 3.19
C PHE A 111 -7.93 2.81 2.34
N GLY A 112 -8.04 2.65 1.02
CA GLY A 112 -9.05 3.43 0.26
C GLY A 112 -9.76 2.70 -0.87
N PRO A 113 -11.10 2.48 -0.83
CA PRO A 113 -11.84 1.94 -1.98
C PRO A 113 -11.63 2.74 -3.26
N THR A 114 -11.39 4.05 -3.15
CA THR A 114 -11.17 4.93 -4.31
C THR A 114 -9.91 4.54 -5.09
N LYS A 115 -8.76 4.40 -4.42
CA LYS A 115 -7.49 4.06 -5.10
C LYS A 115 -7.39 2.61 -5.52
N ILE A 116 -8.04 1.69 -4.81
CA ILE A 116 -8.15 0.30 -5.24
C ILE A 116 -8.92 0.23 -6.58
N ALA A 117 -10.07 0.89 -6.69
CA ALA A 117 -10.86 0.90 -7.92
C ALA A 117 -10.11 1.57 -9.10
N GLU A 118 -9.42 2.68 -8.84
CA GLU A 118 -8.57 3.36 -9.85
C GLU A 118 -7.44 2.44 -10.33
N SER A 119 -6.71 1.82 -9.41
CA SER A 119 -5.61 0.91 -9.72
C SER A 119 -6.10 -0.35 -10.46
N LEU A 120 -7.24 -0.94 -10.07
CA LEU A 120 -7.83 -2.08 -10.78
C LEU A 120 -8.18 -1.73 -12.23
N ARG A 121 -8.76 -0.56 -12.47
CA ARG A 121 -9.06 -0.06 -13.82
C ARG A 121 -7.79 0.19 -14.62
N GLU A 122 -6.78 0.79 -14.00
CA GLU A 122 -5.51 1.09 -14.67
C GLU A 122 -4.76 -0.19 -15.05
N ILE A 123 -4.68 -1.16 -14.15
CA ILE A 123 -4.13 -2.49 -14.43
C ILE A 123 -4.91 -3.15 -15.57
N ALA A 124 -6.24 -3.19 -15.47
CA ALA A 124 -7.08 -3.82 -16.47
C ALA A 124 -6.96 -3.17 -17.86
N SER A 125 -6.71 -1.85 -17.93
CA SER A 125 -6.49 -1.13 -19.19
C SER A 125 -5.28 -1.62 -20.00
N LYS A 126 -4.35 -2.33 -19.36
CA LYS A 126 -3.15 -2.92 -19.99
C LYS A 126 -3.42 -4.28 -20.62
N PHE A 127 -4.63 -4.83 -20.43
CA PHE A 127 -5.07 -6.10 -20.95
C PHE A 127 -6.29 -5.92 -21.89
N ASP A 128 -6.92 -7.03 -22.26
CA ASP A 128 -8.07 -7.04 -23.17
C ASP A 128 -9.39 -6.61 -22.50
N SER A 129 -10.45 -6.52 -23.32
CA SER A 129 -11.78 -6.12 -22.85
C SER A 129 -12.37 -7.05 -21.79
N LYS A 130 -11.98 -8.34 -21.80
CA LYS A 130 -12.45 -9.30 -20.80
C LYS A 130 -11.93 -8.92 -19.41
N ILE A 131 -10.66 -8.56 -19.31
CA ILE A 131 -10.06 -8.12 -18.04
C ILE A 131 -10.66 -6.78 -17.58
N GLN A 132 -10.92 -5.85 -18.51
CA GLN A 132 -11.58 -4.58 -18.21
C GLN A 132 -13.00 -4.76 -17.69
N GLU A 133 -13.81 -5.62 -18.32
CA GLU A 133 -15.15 -5.96 -17.84
C GLU A 133 -15.14 -6.64 -16.46
N ASN A 134 -14.13 -7.48 -16.19
CA ASN A 134 -13.99 -8.13 -14.90
C ASN A 134 -13.62 -7.13 -13.80
N ALA A 135 -12.79 -6.12 -14.09
CA ALA A 135 -12.47 -5.07 -13.13
C ALA A 135 -13.74 -4.38 -12.62
N GLU A 136 -14.67 -3.99 -13.51
CA GLU A 136 -15.94 -3.37 -13.10
C GLU A 136 -16.84 -4.33 -12.31
N LYS A 137 -16.86 -5.63 -12.65
CA LYS A 137 -17.60 -6.64 -11.88
C LYS A 137 -17.07 -6.77 -10.44
N ILE A 138 -15.76 -6.75 -10.25
CA ILE A 138 -15.11 -6.87 -8.94
C ILE A 138 -15.33 -5.60 -8.12
N ILE A 139 -15.17 -4.44 -8.74
CA ILE A 139 -15.47 -3.16 -8.10
C ILE A 139 -16.92 -3.16 -7.63
N ALA A 140 -17.87 -3.53 -8.49
CA ALA A 140 -19.29 -3.62 -8.13
C ALA A 140 -19.57 -4.68 -7.04
N LYS A 141 -18.85 -5.81 -7.05
CA LYS A 141 -18.98 -6.88 -6.03
C LYS A 141 -18.59 -6.38 -4.64
N TYR A 142 -17.52 -5.59 -4.53
CA TYR A 142 -16.97 -5.15 -3.24
C TYR A 142 -17.42 -3.76 -2.80
N GLN A 143 -18.01 -2.95 -3.71
CA GLN A 143 -18.54 -1.63 -3.39
C GLN A 143 -19.50 -1.63 -2.18
N PRO A 144 -20.48 -2.55 -2.05
CA PRO A 144 -21.39 -2.54 -0.90
C PRO A 144 -20.68 -2.77 0.44
N THR A 145 -19.65 -3.62 0.46
CA THR A 145 -18.83 -3.87 1.65
C THR A 145 -18.06 -2.62 2.04
N MET A 146 -17.40 -1.98 1.07
CA MET A 146 -16.64 -0.76 1.31
C MET A 146 -17.53 0.41 1.73
N ASP A 147 -18.67 0.59 1.07
CA ASP A 147 -19.66 1.60 1.43
C ASP A 147 -20.19 1.39 2.84
N ALA A 148 -20.50 0.15 3.24
CA ALA A 148 -20.95 -0.15 4.59
C ALA A 148 -19.91 0.25 5.65
N ILE A 149 -18.62 0.05 5.34
CA ILE A 149 -17.53 0.43 6.21
C ILE A 149 -17.37 1.95 6.26
N VAL A 150 -17.28 2.63 5.12
CA VAL A 150 -17.19 4.09 5.04
C VAL A 150 -18.37 4.74 5.77
N ASN A 151 -19.61 4.31 5.49
CA ASN A 151 -20.81 4.83 6.13
C ASN A 151 -20.82 4.64 7.65
N LYS A 152 -20.21 3.57 8.15
CA LYS A 152 -20.11 3.30 9.59
C LYS A 152 -19.10 4.21 10.30
N TYR A 153 -18.01 4.58 9.63
CA TYR A 153 -16.84 5.17 10.30
C TYR A 153 -16.52 6.60 9.88
N ARG A 154 -16.80 6.98 8.64
CA ARG A 154 -16.63 8.36 8.16
C ARG A 154 -17.35 9.37 9.05
N PRO A 155 -18.61 9.18 9.50
CA PRO A 155 -19.26 10.15 10.42
C PRO A 155 -18.55 10.35 11.77
N ARG A 156 -17.63 9.45 12.15
CA ARG A 156 -16.84 9.54 13.39
C ARG A 156 -15.48 10.20 13.18
N LEU A 157 -15.02 10.25 11.93
CA LEU A 157 -13.68 10.67 11.53
C LEU A 157 -13.70 11.91 10.64
N GLU A 158 -14.87 12.33 10.15
CA GLU A 158 -15.02 13.51 9.32
C GLU A 158 -14.39 14.75 9.97
N GLY A 159 -13.54 15.43 9.21
CA GLY A 159 -12.82 16.64 9.62
C GLY A 159 -11.64 16.38 10.56
N LYS A 160 -11.36 15.14 10.97
CA LYS A 160 -10.23 14.82 11.84
C LYS A 160 -8.90 14.99 11.12
N THR A 161 -7.90 15.52 11.79
CA THR A 161 -6.58 15.80 11.21
C THR A 161 -5.57 14.68 11.49
N VAL A 162 -4.64 14.46 10.57
CA VAL A 162 -3.59 13.42 10.67
C VAL A 162 -2.22 14.01 10.37
N ALA A 163 -1.25 13.71 11.24
CA ALA A 163 0.17 13.97 10.99
C ALA A 163 0.94 12.63 10.88
N MET A 164 1.75 12.47 9.83
CA MET A 164 2.33 11.18 9.47
C MET A 164 3.82 11.20 9.17
N MET A 165 4.55 10.25 9.75
CA MET A 165 5.99 10.04 9.49
C MET A 165 6.23 8.53 9.35
N VAL A 166 6.68 8.08 8.17
CA VAL A 166 6.98 6.65 7.91
C VAL A 166 8.21 6.58 7.00
N GLY A 167 8.54 5.42 6.42
CA GLY A 167 9.70 5.20 5.55
C GLY A 167 9.65 5.92 4.20
N GLY A 168 9.41 5.18 3.10
CA GLY A 168 9.62 5.68 1.73
C GLY A 168 8.43 5.62 0.77
N LEU A 169 7.27 5.09 1.20
CA LEU A 169 6.11 4.87 0.32
C LEU A 169 4.79 5.33 0.97
N ARG A 170 4.44 4.66 2.06
CA ARG A 170 3.19 4.83 2.81
C ARG A 170 2.82 6.29 3.11
N PRO A 171 3.75 7.23 3.40
CA PRO A 171 3.38 8.63 3.67
C PRO A 171 2.61 9.35 2.54
N ARG A 172 2.66 8.84 1.30
CA ARG A 172 1.73 9.26 0.23
C ARG A 172 0.65 8.22 -0.07
N HIS A 173 0.99 6.93 -0.08
CA HIS A 173 0.10 5.90 -0.58
C HIS A 173 -1.14 5.70 0.31
N VAL A 174 -1.05 5.90 1.62
CA VAL A 174 -2.22 5.75 2.52
C VAL A 174 -3.05 7.03 2.63
N VAL A 175 -2.64 8.16 2.05
CA VAL A 175 -3.40 9.43 2.17
C VAL A 175 -4.84 9.33 1.66
N PRO A 176 -5.12 8.71 0.49
CA PRO A 176 -6.48 8.61 -0.05
C PRO A 176 -7.47 7.90 0.87
N ALA A 177 -7.00 7.05 1.77
CA ALA A 177 -7.81 6.36 2.75
C ALA A 177 -8.32 7.22 3.88
N PHE A 178 -7.42 8.04 4.40
CA PHE A 178 -7.77 9.07 5.35
C PHE A 178 -8.82 9.99 4.71
N GLN A 179 -8.65 10.35 3.43
CA GLN A 179 -9.62 11.16 2.67
C GLN A 179 -10.97 10.44 2.44
N ASP A 180 -10.97 9.14 2.13
CA ASP A 180 -12.19 8.32 2.01
C ASP A 180 -12.98 8.27 3.33
N LEU A 181 -12.28 8.40 4.48
CA LEU A 181 -12.86 8.55 5.82
C LEU A 181 -13.15 10.00 6.24
N GLY A 182 -12.94 10.97 5.36
CA GLY A 182 -13.18 12.39 5.63
C GLY A 182 -12.12 13.06 6.52
N MET A 183 -10.98 12.40 6.75
CA MET A 183 -9.85 12.95 7.49
C MET A 183 -8.96 13.80 6.59
N LYS A 184 -8.20 14.72 7.19
CA LYS A 184 -7.34 15.68 6.51
C LYS A 184 -5.87 15.50 6.90
N MET A 185 -4.98 15.51 5.92
CA MET A 185 -3.55 15.43 6.17
C MET A 185 -3.00 16.83 6.46
N VAL A 186 -2.59 17.08 7.71
CA VAL A 186 -1.95 18.34 8.11
C VAL A 186 -0.43 18.28 7.98
N GLY A 187 0.14 17.08 8.05
CA GLY A 187 1.55 16.86 7.76
C GLY A 187 1.83 15.43 7.32
N THR A 188 2.80 15.26 6.44
CA THR A 188 3.32 13.96 6.04
C THR A 188 4.84 14.01 5.85
N GLY A 189 5.53 12.90 5.97
CA GLY A 189 6.96 12.88 5.75
C GLY A 189 7.58 11.50 5.77
N TYR A 190 8.85 11.50 5.42
CA TYR A 190 9.60 10.31 5.06
C TYR A 190 10.91 10.24 5.84
N GLU A 191 11.32 9.03 6.25
CA GLU A 191 12.64 8.79 6.82
C GLU A 191 13.74 8.78 5.74
N PHE A 192 13.44 8.32 4.52
CA PHE A 192 14.47 8.06 3.48
C PHE A 192 13.95 8.13 2.04
N ALA A 193 12.88 8.89 1.78
CA ALA A 193 12.38 9.06 0.43
C ALA A 193 13.35 9.87 -0.44
N HIS A 194 13.23 9.75 -1.76
CA HIS A 194 14.03 10.55 -2.68
C HIS A 194 13.16 11.63 -3.37
N ASN A 195 13.79 12.59 -4.05
CA ASN A 195 13.11 13.68 -4.77
C ASN A 195 11.98 13.22 -5.72
N ASP A 196 12.08 12.03 -6.28
CA ASP A 196 11.05 11.46 -7.15
C ASP A 196 9.80 10.99 -6.36
N ASP A 197 9.96 10.56 -5.11
CA ASP A 197 8.86 10.29 -4.20
C ASP A 197 8.16 11.59 -3.78
N TYR A 198 8.88 12.65 -3.40
CA TYR A 198 8.27 13.95 -3.03
C TYR A 198 7.45 14.56 -4.17
N LYS A 199 7.92 14.44 -5.41
CA LYS A 199 7.16 14.86 -6.60
C LYS A 199 5.85 14.08 -6.75
N ARG A 200 5.82 12.81 -6.36
CA ARG A 200 4.57 12.03 -6.36
C ARG A 200 3.66 12.47 -5.21
N THR A 201 4.23 12.74 -4.03
CA THR A 201 3.48 13.15 -2.82
C THR A 201 2.58 14.35 -3.07
N THR A 202 3.02 15.32 -3.88
CA THR A 202 2.22 16.52 -4.19
C THR A 202 0.89 16.23 -4.89
N HIS A 203 0.70 15.05 -5.48
CA HIS A 203 -0.56 14.64 -6.08
C HIS A 203 -1.56 14.04 -5.08
N TYR A 204 -1.12 13.72 -3.86
CA TYR A 204 -1.94 13.07 -2.83
C TYR A 204 -2.36 14.04 -1.71
N ILE A 205 -1.57 15.07 -1.47
CA ILE A 205 -1.76 15.99 -0.34
C ILE A 205 -2.44 17.30 -0.76
N GLU A 206 -3.04 17.99 0.22
CA GLU A 206 -3.71 19.27 0.01
C GLU A 206 -2.71 20.45 0.06
N ASN A 207 -3.10 21.59 -0.52
CA ASN A 207 -2.32 22.81 -0.38
C ASN A 207 -2.25 23.23 1.10
N GLY A 208 -1.04 23.43 1.59
CA GLY A 208 -0.79 23.80 2.99
C GLY A 208 -0.42 22.63 3.90
N THR A 209 -0.47 21.38 3.41
CA THR A 209 0.11 20.23 4.14
C THR A 209 1.63 20.40 4.27
N ILE A 210 2.15 20.28 5.49
CA ILE A 210 3.60 20.34 5.73
C ILE A 210 4.23 19.01 5.31
N VAL A 211 5.32 19.09 4.54
CA VAL A 211 6.12 17.92 4.15
C VAL A 211 7.49 18.00 4.80
N TYR A 212 7.88 16.95 5.54
CA TYR A 212 9.18 16.86 6.19
C TYR A 212 9.98 15.64 5.70
N ASP A 213 11.30 15.79 5.66
CA ASP A 213 12.29 14.79 5.26
C ASP A 213 13.25 14.58 6.42
N ASP A 214 13.53 13.31 6.75
CA ASP A 214 14.39 12.89 7.87
C ASP A 214 14.16 13.72 9.15
N VAL A 215 12.88 13.87 9.51
CA VAL A 215 12.48 14.72 10.63
C VAL A 215 13.11 14.21 11.92
N THR A 216 13.80 15.10 12.64
CA THR A 216 14.35 14.74 13.94
C THR A 216 13.23 14.54 14.95
N ALA A 217 13.45 13.73 15.99
CA ALA A 217 12.47 13.55 17.05
C ALA A 217 12.06 14.88 17.71
N TYR A 218 13.02 15.81 17.85
CA TYR A 218 12.77 17.15 18.37
C TYR A 218 11.86 17.96 17.45
N GLU A 219 12.17 18.03 16.15
CA GLU A 219 11.33 18.74 15.18
C GLU A 219 9.94 18.14 15.11
N PHE A 220 9.81 16.81 15.08
CA PHE A 220 8.50 16.18 14.99
C PHE A 220 7.64 16.47 16.22
N GLU A 221 8.23 16.42 17.42
CA GLU A 221 7.55 16.79 18.66
C GLU A 221 7.16 18.27 18.66
N GLU A 222 8.07 19.18 18.28
CA GLU A 222 7.79 20.61 18.25
C GLU A 222 6.80 21.01 17.15
N PHE A 223 6.80 20.34 15.99
CA PHE A 223 5.78 20.54 14.96
C PHE A 223 4.40 20.17 15.47
N VAL A 224 4.25 18.99 16.08
CA VAL A 224 2.98 18.56 16.68
C VAL A 224 2.56 19.53 17.77
N LYS A 225 3.48 19.99 18.63
CA LYS A 225 3.19 21.02 19.65
C LYS A 225 2.93 22.41 19.07
N ALA A 226 3.42 22.75 17.88
CA ALA A 226 3.19 24.07 17.29
C ALA A 226 1.76 24.19 16.74
N LEU A 227 1.11 23.07 16.48
CA LEU A 227 -0.27 22.98 16.02
C LEU A 227 -1.31 23.20 17.16
N LYS A 228 -0.96 23.78 18.33
CA LYS A 228 -1.75 23.76 19.59
C LYS A 228 -3.26 24.00 19.53
N ASP A 229 -3.75 24.81 18.59
CA ASP A 229 -5.19 25.09 18.44
C ASP A 229 -5.90 24.08 17.50
N ASP A 230 -5.11 23.30 16.74
CA ASP A 230 -5.44 22.29 15.73
C ASP A 230 -4.57 21.01 15.91
N ASP A 231 -4.32 20.58 17.16
CA ASP A 231 -3.54 19.37 17.44
C ASP A 231 -4.00 18.23 16.53
N PRO A 232 -3.08 17.50 15.86
CA PRO A 232 -3.47 16.41 15.00
C PRO A 232 -4.29 15.39 15.81
N ASP A 233 -5.52 15.12 15.35
CA ASP A 233 -6.41 14.17 16.01
C ASP A 233 -5.83 12.73 15.98
N LEU A 234 -4.88 12.45 15.08
CA LEU A 234 -4.14 11.21 14.98
C LEU A 234 -2.68 11.45 14.55
N ILE A 235 -1.75 10.85 15.28
CA ILE A 235 -0.37 10.65 14.82
C ILE A 235 -0.22 9.26 14.22
N ALA A 236 0.35 9.18 13.03
CA ALA A 236 0.52 7.95 12.27
C ALA A 236 2.01 7.72 11.97
N SER A 237 2.68 6.84 12.70
CA SER A 237 4.15 6.71 12.59
C SER A 237 4.72 5.33 12.99
N GLY A 238 5.96 5.26 13.47
CA GLY A 238 6.65 4.04 13.87
C GLY A 238 6.58 3.74 15.37
N VAL A 239 7.19 2.62 15.77
CA VAL A 239 7.20 2.17 17.16
C VAL A 239 7.99 3.12 18.08
N LYS A 240 9.01 3.79 17.53
CA LYS A 240 9.90 4.69 18.28
C LYS A 240 9.13 5.95 18.72
N GLU A 241 8.23 6.43 17.86
CA GLU A 241 7.43 7.63 18.06
C GLU A 241 6.18 7.37 18.91
N LYS A 242 5.65 6.13 18.89
CA LYS A 242 4.39 5.72 19.53
C LYS A 242 4.23 6.22 20.95
N TYR A 243 5.18 5.88 21.81
CA TYR A 243 5.02 6.12 23.25
C TYR A 243 5.29 7.57 23.64
N VAL A 244 5.98 8.35 22.80
CA VAL A 244 6.16 9.78 22.99
C VAL A 244 4.81 10.48 22.88
N PHE A 245 4.13 10.32 21.74
CA PHE A 245 2.84 10.97 21.48
C PHE A 245 1.69 10.42 22.33
N GLN A 246 1.68 9.13 22.66
CA GLN A 246 0.71 8.59 23.60
C GLN A 246 0.82 9.20 25.00
N LYS A 247 2.04 9.48 25.48
CA LYS A 247 2.26 10.16 26.78
C LYS A 247 1.88 11.63 26.73
N MET A 248 1.90 12.25 25.56
CA MET A 248 1.34 13.59 25.31
C MET A 248 -0.20 13.59 25.23
N GLY A 249 -0.84 12.42 25.31
CA GLY A 249 -2.31 12.29 25.26
C GLY A 249 -2.89 12.26 23.84
N LEU A 250 -2.04 12.11 22.82
CA LEU A 250 -2.45 12.07 21.41
C LEU A 250 -2.74 10.63 20.96
N PRO A 251 -3.85 10.38 20.24
CA PRO A 251 -4.08 9.12 19.56
C PRO A 251 -2.94 8.79 18.60
N PHE A 252 -2.50 7.55 18.61
CA PHE A 252 -1.36 7.10 17.80
C PHE A 252 -1.69 5.78 17.11
N ARG A 253 -1.24 5.63 15.86
CA ARG A 253 -1.25 4.38 15.11
C ARG A 253 0.10 4.08 14.49
N GLN A 254 0.56 2.84 14.64
CA GLN A 254 1.75 2.37 13.92
C GLN A 254 1.38 2.08 12.46
N MET A 255 2.02 2.78 11.52
CA MET A 255 1.83 2.61 10.07
C MET A 255 2.92 1.76 9.41
N HIS A 256 3.82 1.17 10.20
CA HIS A 256 4.78 0.17 9.74
C HIS A 256 4.30 -1.25 10.04
N SER A 257 4.00 -1.51 11.31
CA SER A 257 3.63 -2.83 11.84
C SER A 257 2.13 -3.07 11.91
N TRP A 258 1.35 -2.09 11.44
CA TRP A 258 -0.09 -2.02 11.62
C TRP A 258 -0.54 -2.18 13.07
N ASP A 259 0.34 -1.85 14.02
CA ASP A 259 0.07 -1.99 15.45
C ASP A 259 -0.36 -3.42 15.84
N TYR A 260 0.11 -4.41 15.09
CA TYR A 260 -0.25 -5.82 15.24
C TYR A 260 -1.74 -6.10 15.01
N SER A 261 -2.49 -5.15 14.43
CA SER A 261 -3.90 -5.34 14.10
C SER A 261 -4.02 -5.84 12.68
N GLU A 262 -3.91 -7.14 12.48
CA GLU A 262 -4.22 -7.83 11.21
C GLU A 262 -4.40 -9.33 11.46
N PRO A 263 -5.07 -10.07 10.55
CA PRO A 263 -6.18 -10.95 10.90
C PRO A 263 -5.71 -12.23 11.56
N SER A 264 -5.97 -12.34 12.85
CA SER A 264 -5.70 -13.55 13.64
C SER A 264 -6.78 -14.64 13.52
N ASP A 265 -7.61 -14.65 12.47
CA ASP A 265 -8.69 -15.63 12.32
C ASP A 265 -8.79 -16.23 10.91
N ARG A 266 -9.10 -17.53 10.85
CA ARG A 266 -9.20 -18.42 9.68
C ARG A 266 -10.33 -18.05 8.69
N SER A 267 -10.93 -16.87 8.83
CA SER A 267 -11.98 -16.32 8.00
C SER A 267 -11.50 -15.05 7.27
N TYR A 268 -10.30 -15.10 6.72
CA TYR A 268 -9.66 -14.00 5.99
C TYR A 268 -10.61 -13.39 4.97
N LYS A 269 -11.05 -12.16 5.26
CA LYS A 269 -11.80 -11.30 4.35
C LYS A 269 -10.95 -10.07 4.09
N PRO A 270 -10.05 -10.13 3.09
CA PRO A 270 -8.99 -9.14 2.90
C PRO A 270 -9.51 -7.69 2.95
N ILE A 271 -10.67 -7.46 2.34
CA ILE A 271 -11.37 -6.18 2.21
C ILE A 271 -12.04 -5.66 3.50
N GLU A 272 -12.38 -6.53 4.46
CA GLU A 272 -13.02 -6.11 5.72
C GLU A 272 -11.97 -5.73 6.80
N SER A 273 -10.77 -6.29 6.73
CA SER A 273 -9.63 -6.03 7.65
C SER A 273 -9.12 -4.59 7.55
N THR A 274 -9.12 -4.09 6.31
CA THR A 274 -8.66 -2.79 5.81
C THR A 274 -8.97 -1.62 6.75
N PHE A 275 -10.24 -1.38 7.10
CA PHE A 275 -10.58 -0.21 7.93
C PHE A 275 -10.32 -0.39 9.42
N PHE A 276 -10.22 -1.62 9.92
CA PHE A 276 -10.09 -1.88 11.36
C PHE A 276 -8.82 -1.23 11.95
N ILE A 277 -7.79 -1.07 11.12
CA ILE A 277 -6.47 -0.50 11.45
C ILE A 277 -6.56 1.00 11.76
N ILE A 278 -7.42 1.80 11.11
CA ILE A 278 -7.59 3.23 11.45
C ILE A 278 -8.47 3.39 12.71
N ILE A 279 -9.42 2.48 12.90
CA ILE A 279 -10.60 2.72 13.74
C ILE A 279 -10.41 2.26 15.20
N SER A 280 -9.45 1.38 15.47
CA SER A 280 -9.28 0.81 16.82
C SER A 280 -8.81 1.83 17.88
N CYS A 281 -8.57 3.09 17.52
CA CYS A 281 -8.21 4.17 18.46
C CYS A 281 -9.45 4.70 19.21
N ARG A 282 -10.08 3.86 20.05
CA ARG A 282 -11.11 4.32 20.99
C ARG A 282 -10.46 5.12 22.12
N ARG A 283 -10.91 6.37 22.29
CA ARG A 283 -10.73 7.23 23.46
C ARG A 283 -10.66 6.45 24.78
N LYS A 284 -9.49 6.42 25.44
CA LYS A 284 -9.39 6.51 26.91
C LYS A 284 -9.23 7.99 27.30
N LYS A 285 -10.25 8.83 27.04
CA LYS A 285 -10.30 10.19 27.63
C LYS A 285 -10.91 10.20 29.05
N SER A 286 -11.15 9.04 29.65
CA SER A 286 -11.78 8.92 30.98
C SER A 286 -10.83 8.44 32.10
N LEU A 287 -9.51 8.45 31.91
CA LEU A 287 -8.57 7.94 32.93
C LEU A 287 -7.78 9.00 33.72
N PHE A 288 -8.10 10.29 33.59
CA PHE A 288 -7.43 11.38 34.32
C PHE A 288 -8.39 12.33 35.04
N LEU A 289 -9.54 11.81 35.48
CA LEU A 289 -10.37 12.41 36.53
C LEU A 289 -10.55 11.38 37.65
N ALA A 290 -9.46 11.14 38.37
CA ALA A 290 -9.41 10.56 39.71
C ALA A 290 -8.06 10.95 40.33
#